data_AF-A0A967WEH7-F1
#
_entry.id   AF-A0A967WEH7-F1
#
_cell.length_a   1.000
_cell.length_b   1.000
_cell.length_c   1.000
_cell.angle_alpha   90.00
_cell.angle_beta   90.00
_cell.angle_gamma   90.00
#
_symmetry.space_group_name_H-M   'P 1'
#
loop_
_entity.id
_entity.type
_entity.pdbx_description
1 polymer ?
#
loop_
_entity_poly.entity_id
_entity_poly.type
_entity_poly.pdbx_seq_one_letter_code
_entity_poly.pdbx_strand_id
1 'polypeptide(L)' 'EQSSGSFAQLHLDMPADTTMRDLLERLSIPLEDRGITFINGELAALPGLDADLEIVLNDGDRVG' A
#
# COMPACT_ATOMS: atom_id res chain seq x y z
N GLU A 1 5.69 -24.53 -5.75
CA GLU A 1 6.38 -23.48 -4.99
C GLU A 1 5.36 -22.40 -4.67
N GLN A 2 5.15 -22.09 -3.39
CA GLN A 2 4.02 -21.27 -2.94
C GLN A 2 4.42 -19.80 -2.95
N SER A 3 4.17 -19.10 -4.05
CA SER A 3 4.30 -17.64 -4.13
C SER A 3 3.12 -16.97 -3.42
N SER A 4 3.07 -17.05 -2.09
CA SER A 4 2.11 -16.28 -1.29
C SER A 4 2.55 -14.83 -1.25
N GLY A 5 1.94 -13.97 -2.07
CA GLY A 5 1.95 -12.52 -1.81
C GLY A 5 2.30 -11.60 -2.99
N SER A 6 2.73 -12.12 -4.14
CA SER A 6 2.93 -11.25 -5.32
C SER A 6 1.60 -11.08 -6.06
N PHE A 7 0.85 -10.03 -5.70
CA PHE A 7 -0.31 -9.62 -6.48
C PHE A 7 0.18 -8.92 -7.76
N ALA A 8 -0.04 -9.55 -8.92
CA ALA A 8 0.29 -8.92 -10.19
C ALA A 8 -0.54 -7.65 -10.45
N GLN A 9 -1.79 -7.65 -9.97
CA GLN A 9 -2.69 -6.50 -9.93
C GLN A 9 -3.91 -6.85 -9.06
N LEU A 10 -4.07 -6.17 -7.93
CA LEU A 10 -5.24 -6.34 -7.05
C LEU A 10 -6.17 -5.14 -7.19
N HIS A 11 -7.46 -5.41 -7.42
CA HIS A 11 -8.51 -4.39 -7.41
C HIS A 11 -9.22 -4.48 -6.07
N LEU A 12 -9.13 -3.42 -5.27
CA LEU A 12 -9.72 -3.35 -3.94
C LEU A 12 -10.82 -2.31 -3.92
N ASP A 13 -11.97 -2.69 -3.37
CA ASP A 13 -13.02 -1.74 -2.98
C ASP A 13 -12.85 -1.40 -1.50
N MET A 14 -12.60 -0.12 -1.22
CA MET A 14 -12.27 0.40 0.09
C MET A 14 -13.16 1.62 0.40
N PRO A 15 -13.51 1.85 1.68
CA PRO A 15 -14.28 3.03 2.05
C PRO A 15 -13.52 4.32 1.70
N ALA A 16 -14.28 5.39 1.49
CA ALA A 16 -13.69 6.72 1.37
C ALA A 16 -12.91 7.07 2.64
N ASP A 17 -11.87 7.89 2.49
CA ASP A 17 -10.95 8.28 3.58
C ASP A 17 -10.02 7.14 4.08
N THR A 18 -10.00 5.99 3.39
CA THR A 18 -9.00 4.94 3.64
C THR A 18 -7.60 5.52 3.46
N THR A 19 -6.72 5.21 4.40
CA THR A 19 -5.31 5.61 4.35
C THR A 19 -4.43 4.46 3.89
N MET A 20 -3.18 4.78 3.55
CA MET A 20 -2.17 3.78 3.25
C MET A 20 -1.95 2.79 4.41
N ARG A 21 -2.08 3.25 5.67
CA ARG A 21 -2.07 2.37 6.84
C ARG A 21 -3.21 1.35 6.79
N ASP A 22 -4.43 1.80 6.56
CA ASP A 22 -5.62 0.93 6.49
C ASP A 22 -5.49 -0.10 5.35
N LEU A 23 -4.91 0.29 4.21
CA LEU A 23 -4.59 -0.62 3.12
C LEU A 23 -3.59 -1.71 3.54
N LEU A 24 -2.49 -1.32 4.19
CA LEU A 24 -1.46 -2.27 4.65
C LEU A 24 -2.01 -3.24 5.70
N GLU A 25 -2.81 -2.74 6.65
CA GLU A 25 -3.50 -3.58 7.64
C GLU A 25 -4.46 -4.57 6.98
N ARG A 26 -5.23 -4.13 5.99
CA ARG A 26 -6.16 -4.98 5.24
C ARG A 26 -5.44 -6.06 4.42
N LEU A 27 -4.28 -5.74 3.87
CA LEU A 27 -3.42 -6.71 3.17
C LEU A 27 -2.58 -7.57 4.11
N SER A 28 -2.64 -7.32 5.42
CA SER A 28 -1.79 -7.96 6.42
C SER A 28 -0.30 -7.86 6.08
N ILE A 29 0.11 -6.71 5.54
CA ILE A 29 1.51 -6.39 5.25
C ILE A 29 2.11 -5.69 6.48
N PRO A 30 3.11 -6.29 7.15
CA PRO A 30 3.80 -5.64 8.25
C PRO A 30 4.54 -4.39 7.75
N LEU A 31 4.56 -3.32 8.55
CA LEU A 31 5.32 -2.11 8.21
C LEU A 31 6.83 -2.37 8.09
N GLU A 32 7.35 -3.34 8.86
CA GLU A 32 8.76 -3.75 8.81
C GLU A 32 9.14 -4.52 7.53
N ASP A 33 8.18 -5.25 6.95
CA ASP A 33 8.36 -5.98 5.69
C ASP A 33 8.07 -5.09 4.46
N ARG A 34 7.60 -3.86 4.71
CA ARG A 34 7.32 -2.89 3.66
C ARG A 34 8.64 -2.40 3.06
N GLY A 35 8.81 -2.68 1.78
CA GLY A 35 9.92 -2.17 0.99
C GLY A 35 9.73 -0.69 0.63
N ILE A 36 9.87 -0.39 -0.66
CA ILE A 36 9.61 0.93 -1.22
C ILE A 36 8.14 0.95 -1.64
N THR A 37 7.42 2.02 -1.31
CA THR A 37 6.03 2.21 -1.78
C THR A 37 5.93 3.36 -2.75
N PHE A 38 5.15 3.13 -3.80
CA PHE A 38 4.80 4.10 -4.82
C PHE A 38 3.29 4.30 -4.84
N ILE A 39 2.86 5.55 -5.00
CA ILE A 39 1.45 5.91 -5.25
C ILE A 39 1.41 6.62 -6.60
N ASN A 40 0.68 6.08 -7.57
CA ASN A 40 0.62 6.54 -8.96
C ASN A 40 1.99 6.69 -9.66
N GLY A 41 2.98 5.92 -9.21
CA GLY A 41 4.36 6.00 -9.73
C GLY A 41 5.22 7.08 -9.08
N GLU A 42 4.68 7.82 -8.11
CA GLU A 42 5.44 8.74 -7.27
C GLU A 42 5.92 8.02 -6.00
N LEU A 43 7.18 8.26 -5.61
CA LEU A 43 7.75 7.67 -4.41
C LEU A 43 7.02 8.24 -3.18
N ALA A 44 6.30 7.38 -2.46
CA ALA A 44 5.55 7.76 -1.28
C ALA A 44 6.36 7.47 0.00
N ALA A 45 7.05 6.34 0.06
CA ALA A 45 7.92 6.03 1.18
C ALA A 45 9.05 5.04 0.87
N LEU A 46 10.00 5.01 1.80
CA LEU A 46 11.20 4.17 1.77
C LEU A 46 11.21 3.24 3.00
N PRO A 47 12.00 2.14 2.95
CA PRO A 47 12.20 1.29 4.11
C PRO A 47 12.70 2.09 5.31
N GLY A 48 12.00 1.99 6.45
CA GLY A 48 12.32 2.75 7.67
C GLY A 48 11.85 4.21 7.68
N LEU A 49 11.06 4.63 6.69
CA LEU A 49 10.42 5.95 6.64
C LEU A 49 8.92 5.81 6.38
N ASP A 50 8.11 6.05 7.40
CA ASP A 50 6.65 5.88 7.38
C ASP A 50 5.88 7.14 6.94
N ALA A 51 6.38 7.86 5.94
CA ALA A 51 5.85 9.17 5.53
C ALA A 51 4.48 9.11 4.82
N ASP A 52 4.12 7.95 4.27
CA ASP A 52 2.91 7.73 3.47
C ASP A 52 1.74 7.15 4.28
N LEU A 53 1.94 6.74 5.55
CA LEU A 53 0.90 6.03 6.32
C LEU A 53 -0.38 6.83 6.52
N GLU A 54 -0.27 8.16 6.53
CA GLU A 54 -1.40 9.09 6.70
C GLU A 54 -1.95 9.59 5.35
N ILE A 55 -1.39 9.14 4.22
CA ILE A 55 -1.91 9.51 2.90
C ILE A 55 -3.26 8.83 2.70
N VAL A 56 -4.28 9.63 2.43
CA VAL A 56 -5.61 9.18 2.03
C VAL A 56 -5.57 8.75 0.57
N LEU A 57 -6.02 7.52 0.32
CA LEU A 57 -6.14 6.94 -1.02
C LEU A 57 -7.50 7.32 -1.61
N ASN A 58 -7.49 7.74 -2.87
CA ASN A 58 -8.67 8.11 -3.62
C ASN A 58 -9.03 7.04 -4.65
N ASP A 59 -10.25 7.10 -5.16
CA ASP A 59 -10.66 6.23 -6.26
C ASP A 59 -9.71 6.37 -7.46
N GLY A 60 -9.22 5.24 -7.96
CA GLY A 60 -8.26 5.17 -9.06
C GLY A 60 -6.79 5.29 -8.68
N ASP A 61 -6.45 5.53 -7.40
CA ASP A 61 -5.05 5.49 -6.93
C ASP A 61 -4.44 4.09 -7.13
N ARG A 62 -3.15 4.07 -7.51
CA ARG A 62 -2.39 2.83 -7.71
C ARG A 62 -1.24 2.75 -6.73
N VAL A 63 -1.21 1.70 -5.92
CA VAL A 63 -0.16 1.45 -4.94
C VAL A 63 0.73 0.30 -5.43
N GLY A 64 2.05 0.47 -5.35
CA GLY A 64 3.05 -0.53 -5.76
C GLY A 64 4.33 -0.50 -4.94
#